data_AF-A0A924A6F6-F1
#
_entry.id   AF-A0A924A6F6-F1
#
_cell.length_a   1.000
_cell.length_b   1.000
_cell.length_c   1.000
_cell.angle_alpha   90.00
_cell.angle_beta   90.00
_cell.angle_gamma   90.00
#
_symmetry.space_group_name_H-M   'P 1'
#
loop_
_entity.id
_entity.type
_entity.pdbx_description
1 polymer ?
#
loop_
_entity_poly.entity_id
_entity_poly.type
_entity_poly.pdbx_seq_one_letter_code
_entity_poly.pdbx_strand_id
1 'polypeptide(L)'
;MNVFRRKLFIYPEIQTPLLKQVMGALFLLSILQILGVSLSMVWLRYQTQMAVELVVDYRLLQPWKNLLYMSIVIPIIVNFVIGLYLLLFISNRFAGPLFRLERELDKYIENGGKLHVSFRQDDNLKGLAEKVNIAFERKLSDAQKNPSQH
;
A
#
# COMPACT_ATOMS: atom_id res chain seq x y z
N MET A 1 -4.98 -26.42 11.00
CA MET A 1 -5.53 -25.06 10.80
C MET A 1 -4.97 -24.51 9.49
N ASN A 2 -5.73 -24.55 8.40
CA ASN A 2 -5.23 -24.14 7.08
C ASN A 2 -5.16 -22.61 6.99
N VAL A 3 -4.01 -22.04 7.35
CA VAL A 3 -3.72 -20.59 7.29
C VAL A 3 -3.74 -20.06 5.84
N PHE A 4 -3.67 -20.96 4.85
CA PHE A 4 -3.57 -20.63 3.41
C PHE A 4 -4.91 -20.47 2.67
N ARG A 5 -6.06 -20.46 3.35
CA ARG A 5 -7.38 -20.34 2.68
C ARG A 5 -7.92 -18.91 2.54
N ARG A 6 -7.05 -17.90 2.56
CA ARG A 6 -7.43 -16.51 2.25
C ARG A 6 -6.82 -16.14 0.90
N LYS A 7 -7.67 -15.93 -0.12
CA LYS A 7 -7.25 -15.24 -1.35
C LYS A 7 -6.78 -13.84 -0.93
N LEU A 8 -5.46 -13.66 -0.83
CA LEU A 8 -4.82 -12.39 -0.46
C LEU A 8 -5.14 -11.29 -1.47
N PHE A 9 -5.39 -11.69 -2.72
CA PHE A 9 -5.85 -10.81 -3.78
C PHE A 9 -7.36 -10.96 -3.98
N ILE A 10 -8.11 -9.92 -3.62
CA ILE A 10 -9.57 -9.85 -3.81
C ILE A 10 -9.89 -9.20 -5.17
N TYR A 11 -9.08 -8.22 -5.61
CA TYR A 11 -9.19 -7.55 -6.93
C TYR A 11 -7.82 -7.39 -7.60
N PRO A 12 -7.33 -8.39 -8.34
CA PRO A 12 -6.01 -8.28 -8.98
C PRO A 12 -5.90 -7.04 -9.91
N GLU A 13 -7.00 -6.58 -10.51
CA GLU A 13 -7.02 -5.40 -11.39
C GLU A 13 -6.59 -4.10 -10.71
N ILE A 14 -7.02 -3.89 -9.47
CA ILE A 14 -6.66 -2.69 -8.69
C ILE A 14 -5.36 -2.93 -7.92
N GLN A 15 -5.17 -4.14 -7.42
CA GLN A 15 -4.07 -4.47 -6.52
C GLN A 15 -2.73 -4.64 -7.26
N THR A 16 -2.72 -5.12 -8.51
CA THR A 16 -1.49 -5.30 -9.30
C THR A 16 -0.82 -3.99 -9.74
N PRO A 17 -1.52 -2.94 -10.23
CA PRO A 17 -0.87 -1.66 -10.54
C PRO A 17 -0.33 -0.98 -9.28
N LEU A 18 -1.08 -1.02 -8.18
CA LEU A 18 -0.63 -0.51 -6.88
C LEU A 18 0.61 -1.26 -6.38
N LEU A 19 0.63 -2.59 -6.50
CA LEU A 19 1.80 -3.40 -6.18
C LEU A 19 2.99 -3.02 -7.03
N LYS A 20 2.83 -2.88 -8.35
CA LYS A 20 3.92 -2.46 -9.26
C LYS A 20 4.47 -1.08 -8.89
N GLN A 21 3.61 -0.12 -8.58
CA GLN A 21 4.03 1.23 -8.17
C GLN A 21 4.80 1.20 -6.85
N VAL A 22 4.31 0.48 -5.84
CA VAL A 22 4.99 0.35 -4.55
C VAL A 22 6.30 -0.41 -4.67
N MET A 23 6.35 -1.50 -5.45
CA MET A 23 7.59 -2.22 -5.70
C MET A 23 8.61 -1.36 -6.46
N GLY A 24 8.16 -0.58 -7.44
CA GLY A 24 9.03 0.38 -8.14
C GLY A 24 9.57 1.46 -7.21
N ALA A 25 8.74 2.00 -6.32
CA ALA A 25 9.16 2.98 -5.32
C ALA A 25 10.18 2.39 -4.32
N LEU A 26 9.93 1.18 -3.82
CA LEU A 26 10.86 0.47 -2.93
C LEU A 26 12.20 0.15 -3.62
N PHE A 27 12.15 -0.24 -4.89
CA PHE A 27 13.35 -0.47 -5.69
C PHE A 27 14.18 0.81 -5.87
N LEU A 28 13.52 1.92 -6.22
CA LEU A 28 14.17 3.22 -6.36
C LEU A 28 14.77 3.70 -5.03
N LEU A 29 14.03 3.53 -3.93
CA LEU A 29 14.51 3.87 -2.59
C LEU A 29 15.73 3.04 -2.18
N SER A 30 15.75 1.75 -2.55
CA SER A 30 16.92 0.88 -2.33
C SER A 30 18.14 1.35 -3.11
N ILE A 31 17.96 1.79 -4.37
CA ILE A 31 19.05 2.38 -5.17
C ILE A 31 19.60 3.63 -4.49
N LEU A 32 18.72 4.53 -4.03
CA LEU A 32 19.13 5.76 -3.34
C LEU A 32 19.89 5.46 -2.05
N GLN A 33 19.47 4.45 -1.28
CA GLN A 33 20.20 4.02 -0.08
C GLN A 33 21.59 3.49 -0.40
N ILE A 34 21.71 2.64 -1.43
CA ILE A 34 23.01 2.10 -1.87
C ILE A 34 23.93 3.24 -2.32
N LEU A 35 23.42 4.19 -3.10
CA LEU A 35 24.17 5.37 -3.54
C LEU A 35 24.61 6.23 -2.36
N GLY A 36 23.71 6.49 -1.41
CA GLY A 36 24.01 7.27 -0.21
C GLY A 36 25.15 6.65 0.61
N VAL A 37 25.10 5.33 0.86
CA VAL A 37 26.17 4.65 1.61
C VAL A 37 27.47 4.58 0.79
N SER A 38 27.39 4.43 -0.53
CA SER A 38 28.57 4.46 -1.40
C SER A 38 29.28 5.81 -1.36
N LEU A 39 28.53 6.92 -1.42
CA LEU A 39 29.05 8.28 -1.27
C LEU A 39 29.64 8.50 0.13
N SER A 40 28.96 8.01 1.18
CA SER A 40 29.44 8.06 2.56
C SER A 40 30.80 7.36 2.71
N MET A 41 30.97 6.21 2.05
CA MET A 41 32.22 5.45 2.05
C MET A 41 33.36 6.18 1.34
N VAL A 42 33.09 6.84 0.22
CA VAL A 42 34.08 7.67 -0.48
C VAL A 42 34.49 8.86 0.39
N TRP A 43 33.53 9.52 1.02
CA TRP A 43 33.77 10.64 1.92
C TRP A 43 34.62 10.24 3.13
N LEU A 44 34.28 9.11 3.77
CA LEU A 44 35.06 8.57 4.88
C LEU A 44 36.51 8.26 4.46
N ARG A 45 36.70 7.65 3.28
CA ARG A 45 38.05 7.38 2.73
C ARG A 45 38.84 8.67 2.53
N TYR A 46 38.24 9.69 1.90
CA TYR A 46 38.89 10.98 1.69
C TYR A 46 39.33 11.61 3.02
N GLN A 47 38.47 11.61 4.03
CA GLN A 47 38.79 12.19 5.33
C GLN A 47 39.84 11.38 6.09
N THR A 48 39.78 10.05 6.03
CA THR A 48 40.84 9.21 6.62
C THR A 48 42.19 9.44 5.94
N GLN A 49 42.25 9.58 4.62
CA GLN A 49 43.49 9.86 3.86
C GLN A 49 44.11 11.22 4.22
N MET A 50 43.29 12.24 4.47
CA MET A 50 43.76 13.55 4.92
C MET A 50 44.26 13.56 6.38
N ALA A 51 43.83 12.59 7.19
CA ALA A 51 44.21 12.45 8.60
C ALA A 51 45.38 11.46 8.84
N VAL A 52 45.98 10.89 7.78
CA VAL A 52 47.10 9.92 7.86
C VAL A 52 48.44 10.62 8.14
N GLU A 53 48.53 11.27 9.30
CA GLU A 53 49.74 11.23 10.12
C GLU A 53 49.61 10.21 11.26
N LEU A 54 48.40 9.75 11.58
CA LEU A 54 48.17 8.76 12.64
C LEU A 54 47.87 7.39 12.04
N VAL A 55 48.69 6.41 12.44
CA VAL A 55 48.58 4.98 12.13
C VAL A 55 47.24 4.44 12.62
N VAL A 56 46.19 4.56 11.80
CA VAL A 56 44.91 3.91 12.09
C VAL A 56 45.04 2.44 11.69
N ASP A 57 45.20 1.59 12.71
CA ASP A 57 45.25 0.13 12.56
C ASP A 57 43.99 -0.36 11.82
N TYR A 58 44.19 -1.14 10.75
CA TYR A 58 43.12 -1.68 9.90
C TYR A 58 42.08 -2.50 10.70
N ARG A 59 42.47 -3.00 11.88
CA ARG A 59 41.60 -3.69 12.84
C ARG A 59 40.47 -2.80 13.37
N LEU A 60 40.69 -1.48 13.46
CA LEU A 60 39.68 -0.52 13.87
C LEU A 60 38.69 -0.21 12.75
N LEU A 61 39.03 -0.43 11.47
CA LEU A 61 38.15 -0.18 10.32
C LEU A 61 37.14 -1.30 10.05
N GLN A 62 37.46 -2.54 10.46
CA GLN A 62 36.62 -3.72 10.24
C GLN A 62 35.22 -3.58 10.88
N PRO A 63 35.06 -3.13 12.14
CA PRO A 63 33.75 -2.93 12.76
C PRO A 63 32.93 -1.85 12.06
N TRP A 64 33.55 -0.75 11.62
CA TRP A 64 32.87 0.34 10.90
C TRP A 64 32.34 -0.13 9.54
N LYS A 65 33.09 -0.98 8.84
CA LYS A 65 32.64 -1.59 7.59
C LYS A 65 31.40 -2.47 7.80
N ASN A 66 31.39 -3.29 8.85
CA ASN A 66 30.23 -4.11 9.19
C ASN A 66 29.01 -3.25 9.58
N LEU A 67 29.24 -2.18 10.32
CA LEU A 67 28.19 -1.24 10.72
C LEU A 67 27.56 -0.53 9.51
N LEU A 68 28.38 -0.18 8.51
CA LEU A 68 27.92 0.39 7.23
C LEU A 68 27.19 -0.61 6.34
N TYR A 69 27.55 -1.89 6.35
CA TYR A 69 26.74 -2.90 5.65
C TYR A 69 25.40 -3.13 6.36
N MET A 70 25.40 -3.18 7.69
CA MET A 70 24.17 -3.29 8.49
C MET A 70 23.23 -2.10 8.25
N SER A 71 23.78 -0.90 8.07
CA SER A 71 22.98 0.30 7.73
C SER A 71 22.38 0.29 6.32
N ILE A 72 22.80 -0.63 5.44
CA ILE A 72 22.12 -0.89 4.16
C ILE A 72 21.09 -1.99 4.32
N VAL A 73 21.49 -3.14 4.87
CA VAL A 73 20.67 -4.35 4.86
C VAL A 73 19.44 -4.20 5.75
N ILE A 74 19.59 -3.65 6.96
CA ILE A 74 18.49 -3.53 7.92
C ILE A 74 17.40 -2.60 7.36
N PRO A 75 17.70 -1.37 6.87
CA PRO A 75 16.67 -0.49 6.32
C PRO A 75 16.00 -1.05 5.08
N ILE A 76 16.72 -1.74 4.18
CA ILE A 76 16.10 -2.38 3.00
C ILE A 76 15.06 -3.41 3.44
N ILE A 77 15.42 -4.31 4.36
CA ILE A 77 14.50 -5.34 4.86
C ILE A 77 13.30 -4.68 5.55
N VAL A 78 13.53 -3.71 6.43
CA VAL A 78 12.48 -3.01 7.16
C VAL A 78 11.53 -2.30 6.20
N ASN A 79 12.06 -1.56 5.21
CA ASN A 79 11.25 -0.88 4.21
C ASN A 79 10.43 -1.86 3.38
N PHE A 80 11.00 -3.00 3.00
CA PHE A 80 10.29 -4.00 2.22
C PHE A 80 9.14 -4.63 3.01
N VAL A 81 9.38 -4.99 4.27
CA VAL A 81 8.36 -5.57 5.16
C VAL A 81 7.24 -4.57 5.44
N ILE A 82 7.57 -3.34 5.81
CA ILE A 82 6.60 -2.28 6.09
C ILE A 82 5.83 -1.92 4.82
N GLY A 83 6.52 -1.79 3.68
CA GLY A 83 5.91 -1.45 2.40
C GLY A 83 4.90 -2.51 1.94
N LEU A 84 5.27 -3.79 2.03
CA LEU A 84 4.35 -4.89 1.72
C LEU A 84 3.16 -4.92 2.69
N TYR A 85 3.41 -4.76 3.98
CA TYR A 85 2.34 -4.74 4.98
C TYR A 85 1.33 -3.61 4.71
N LEU A 86 1.82 -2.38 4.51
CA LEU A 86 0.98 -1.22 4.20
C LEU A 86 0.22 -1.41 2.90
N LEU A 87 0.88 -1.91 1.85
CA LEU A 87 0.22 -2.16 0.58
C LEU A 87 -0.93 -3.16 0.75
N LEU A 88 -0.67 -4.33 1.35
CA LEU A 88 -1.71 -5.35 1.54
C LEU A 88 -2.85 -4.83 2.43
N PHE A 89 -2.52 -4.10 3.49
CA PHE A 89 -3.50 -3.55 4.41
C PHE A 89 -4.38 -2.50 3.74
N ILE A 90 -3.79 -1.49 3.12
CA ILE A 90 -4.50 -0.40 2.43
C ILE A 90 -5.32 -0.99 1.28
N SER A 91 -4.69 -1.84 0.46
CA SER A 91 -5.31 -2.44 -0.71
C SER A 91 -6.56 -3.24 -0.35
N ASN A 92 -6.50 -4.06 0.70
CA ASN A 92 -7.67 -4.82 1.16
C ASN A 92 -8.77 -3.93 1.73
N ARG A 93 -8.41 -2.83 2.39
CA ARG A 93 -9.34 -1.83 2.93
C ARG A 93 -10.12 -1.08 1.84
N PHE A 94 -9.59 -1.03 0.60
CA PHE A 94 -10.29 -0.48 -0.56
C PHE A 94 -11.00 -1.54 -1.40
N ALA A 95 -10.35 -2.66 -1.68
CA ALA A 95 -10.89 -3.71 -2.55
C ALA A 95 -12.15 -4.37 -1.97
N GLY A 96 -12.20 -4.60 -0.65
CA GLY A 96 -13.34 -5.26 -0.01
C GLY A 96 -14.65 -4.45 -0.05
N PRO A 97 -14.64 -3.15 0.25
CA PRO A 97 -15.82 -2.29 0.07
C PRO A 97 -16.21 -2.15 -1.40
N LEU A 98 -15.24 -1.98 -2.31
CA LEU A 98 -15.53 -1.85 -3.73
C LEU A 98 -16.21 -3.10 -4.30
N PHE A 99 -15.73 -4.30 -3.91
CA PHE A 99 -16.37 -5.59 -4.24
C PHE A 99 -17.83 -5.63 -3.84
N ARG A 100 -18.11 -5.18 -2.62
CA ARG A 100 -19.46 -5.19 -2.07
C ARG A 100 -20.35 -4.21 -2.82
N LEU A 101 -19.83 -3.04 -3.17
CA LEU A 101 -20.57 -2.04 -3.94
C LEU A 101 -20.96 -2.58 -5.32
N GLU A 102 -20.01 -3.11 -6.07
CA GLU A 102 -20.23 -3.69 -7.40
C GLU A 102 -21.28 -4.81 -7.32
N ARG A 103 -21.10 -5.75 -6.41
CA ARG A 103 -22.03 -6.86 -6.22
C ARG A 103 -23.45 -6.43 -5.84
N GLU A 104 -23.62 -5.41 -4.99
CA GLU A 104 -24.96 -4.93 -4.65
C GLU A 104 -25.59 -4.15 -5.82
N LEU A 105 -24.81 -3.43 -6.62
CA LEU A 105 -25.28 -2.79 -7.85
C LEU A 105 -25.72 -3.82 -8.90
N ASP A 106 -24.93 -4.88 -9.12
CA ASP A 106 -25.28 -5.95 -10.06
C ASP A 106 -26.60 -6.62 -9.68
N LYS A 107 -26.79 -6.94 -8.39
CA LYS A 107 -28.05 -7.49 -7.89
C LYS A 107 -29.24 -6.56 -8.13
N TYR A 108 -29.04 -5.25 -7.98
CA TYR A 108 -30.07 -4.26 -8.27
C TYR A 108 -30.41 -4.23 -9.75
N ILE A 109 -29.41 -4.27 -10.63
CA ILE A 109 -29.60 -4.29 -12.08
C ILE A 109 -30.35 -5.56 -12.51
N GLU A 110 -29.99 -6.71 -11.95
CA GLU A 110 -30.60 -8.00 -12.31
C GLU A 110 -32.03 -8.18 -11.77
N ASN A 111 -32.28 -7.78 -10.51
CA ASN A 111 -33.52 -8.14 -9.81
C ASN A 111 -34.43 -6.93 -9.49
N GLY A 112 -34.03 -5.70 -9.84
CA GLY A 112 -34.86 -4.49 -9.68
C GLY A 112 -35.25 -4.16 -8.23
N GLY A 113 -34.53 -4.69 -7.24
CA GLY A 113 -34.87 -4.60 -5.82
C GLY A 113 -34.49 -3.28 -5.15
N LYS A 114 -34.52 -3.22 -3.81
CA LYS A 114 -33.96 -2.09 -3.05
C LYS A 114 -32.44 -2.19 -2.97
N LEU A 115 -31.72 -1.15 -3.37
CA LEU A 115 -30.28 -1.05 -3.14
C LEU A 115 -30.03 -0.48 -1.74
N HIS A 116 -29.27 -1.21 -0.92
CA HIS A 116 -28.74 -0.69 0.34
C HIS A 116 -27.29 -1.14 0.51
N VAL A 117 -26.36 -0.20 0.34
CA VAL A 117 -24.92 -0.45 0.46
C VAL A 117 -24.47 -0.05 1.86
N SER A 118 -23.83 -0.97 2.58
CA SER A 118 -23.24 -0.71 3.89
C SER A 118 -21.83 -1.31 3.99
N PHE A 119 -20.90 -0.53 4.52
CA PHE A 119 -19.51 -0.92 4.73
C PHE A 119 -19.17 -1.00 6.22
N ARG A 120 -18.10 -1.74 6.56
CA ARG A 120 -17.66 -1.90 7.95
C ARG A 120 -17.13 -0.59 8.51
N GLN A 121 -17.02 -0.52 9.84
CA GLN A 121 -16.65 0.71 10.53
C GLN A 121 -15.24 1.23 10.16
N ASP A 122 -14.35 0.34 9.74
CA ASP A 122 -13.01 0.73 9.30
C ASP A 122 -12.89 0.88 7.80
N ASP A 123 -13.93 0.73 6.98
CA ASP A 123 -13.77 0.81 5.53
C ASP A 123 -13.63 2.28 5.04
N ASN A 124 -12.71 2.55 4.12
CA ASN A 124 -12.41 3.91 3.65
C ASN A 124 -13.51 4.54 2.77
N LEU A 125 -14.50 3.75 2.32
CA LEU A 125 -15.49 4.15 1.33
C LEU A 125 -16.90 4.40 1.90
N LYS A 126 -17.05 4.56 3.23
CA LYS A 126 -18.39 4.78 3.84
C LYS A 126 -19.17 5.95 3.25
N GLY A 127 -18.50 7.09 3.04
CA GLY A 127 -19.16 8.27 2.47
C GLY A 127 -19.68 8.02 1.05
N LEU A 128 -19.07 7.09 0.30
CA LEU A 128 -19.57 6.66 -1.00
C LEU A 128 -20.85 5.83 -0.85
N ALA A 129 -20.85 4.85 0.07
CA ALA A 129 -22.05 4.04 0.35
C ALA A 129 -23.25 4.91 0.76
N GLU A 130 -23.02 5.90 1.64
CA GLU A 130 -24.07 6.80 2.09
C GLU A 130 -24.64 7.64 0.94
N LYS A 131 -23.78 8.23 0.11
CA LYS A 131 -24.21 8.98 -1.08
C LYS A 131 -24.98 8.11 -2.08
N VAL A 132 -24.56 6.86 -2.27
CA VAL A 132 -25.27 5.90 -3.12
C VAL A 132 -26.67 5.63 -2.56
N ASN A 133 -26.78 5.34 -1.26
CA ASN A 133 -28.09 5.10 -0.63
C ASN A 133 -29.02 6.30 -0.76
N ILE A 134 -28.53 7.52 -0.48
CA ILE A 134 -29.31 8.76 -0.62
C ILE A 134 -29.80 8.95 -2.06
N ALA A 135 -28.94 8.71 -3.06
CA ALA A 135 -29.31 8.86 -4.47
C ALA A 135 -30.43 7.88 -4.86
N PHE A 136 -30.37 6.64 -4.38
CA PHE A 136 -31.39 5.64 -4.64
C PHE A 136 -32.70 5.91 -3.90
N GLU A 137 -32.66 6.35 -2.65
CA GLU A 137 -33.85 6.74 -1.89
C GLU A 137 -34.60 7.91 -2.55
N ARG A 138 -33.86 8.89 -3.08
CA ARG A 138 -34.46 10.00 -3.85
C ARG A 138 -35.18 9.50 -5.10
N LYS A 139 -34.52 8.66 -5.91
CA LYS A 139 -35.15 8.06 -7.10
C LYS A 139 -36.41 7.27 -6.77
N LEU A 140 -36.39 6.50 -5.67
CA LEU A 140 -37.53 5.72 -5.23
C LEU A 140 -38.69 6.63 -4.77
N SER A 141 -38.36 7.73 -4.09
CA SER A 141 -39.33 8.73 -3.65
C SER A 141 -39.97 9.49 -4.82
N ASP A 142 -39.20 9.80 -5.86
CA ASP A 142 -39.67 10.47 -7.07
C ASP A 142 -40.58 9.55 -7.90
N ALA A 143 -40.22 8.26 -8.03
CA ALA A 143 -41.05 7.27 -8.69
C ALA A 143 -42.39 7.03 -7.97
N GLN A 144 -42.42 7.13 -6.64
CA GLN A 144 -43.66 7.02 -5.86
C GLN A 144 -44.55 8.27 -5.93
N LYS A 145 -43.97 9.46 -6.21
CA LYS A 145 -44.72 10.72 -6.34
C LYS A 145 -45.33 10.93 -7.73
N ASN A 146 -44.81 10.30 -8.78
CA ASN A 146 -45.30 10.40 -10.16
C ASN A 146 -45.55 9.02 -10.80
N PRO A 147 -46.61 8.29 -10.42
CA PRO A 147 -46.90 6.96 -10.95
C PRO A 147 -47.42 6.93 -12.41
N SER A 148 -47.62 8.07 -13.07
CA SER A 148 -48.36 8.19 -14.34
C SER A 148 -47.50 8.46 -15.60
N GLN A 149 -46.19 8.23 -15.57
CA GLN A 149 -45.31 8.41 -16.75
C GLN A 149 -44.51 7.17 -17.19
N HIS A 150 -44.87 5.97 -16.73
CA HIS A 150 -44.32 4.72 -17.26
C HIS A 150 -45.42 3.80 -17.77
#